data_AF-A0A1F7W5X8-F1
#
_entry.id   AF-A0A1F7W5X8-F1
#
_cell.length_a   1.000
_cell.length_b   1.000
_cell.length_c   1.000
_cell.angle_alpha   90.00
_cell.angle_beta   90.00
_cell.angle_gamma   90.00
#
_symmetry.space_group_name_H-M   'P 1'
#
loop_
_entity.id
_entity.type
_entity.pdbx_description
1 polymer ?
#
loop_
_entity_poly.entity_id
_entity_poly.type
_entity_poly.pdbx_seq_one_letter_code
_entity_poly.pdbx_strand_id
1 'polypeptide(L)'
;MHTSENRYVPDSITQPERKMVRKKLFRGVWTDTLNDNEALPVGGSLINDEVTTRLELDFKTLDIGLEQLNPEEIRAKFELRKEDLLKWLDDAKSDVDPFTFFVCVQIQQYVNRLLEIDAAHPTNPAEREAIYRQKTTPKLSELKGQSACAERAALAQYLFQKAGVKSAYMSGITTRDASRKMESPIDHSFLILENPTHPDRSYVYDVARPRETQSGLPRVLETATTFSPKQFEGKTDLLIESKEVLHGGKLWYGIGKPTMGTREMIPYQEK
;
A
#
# COMPACT_ATOMS: atom_id res chain seq x y z
N MET A 1 -60.99 26.37 -7.08
CA MET A 1 -60.36 25.16 -6.49
C MET A 1 -58.99 25.01 -7.14
N HIS A 2 -57.94 25.46 -6.46
CA HIS A 2 -56.55 25.36 -6.91
C HIS A 2 -55.86 24.28 -6.09
N THR A 3 -55.41 23.22 -6.74
CA THR A 3 -54.59 22.16 -6.16
C THR A 3 -53.12 22.55 -6.29
N SER A 4 -52.49 22.96 -5.20
CA SER A 4 -51.03 23.13 -5.12
C SER A 4 -50.39 21.77 -4.83
N GLU A 5 -49.73 21.20 -5.83
CA GLU A 5 -48.84 20.04 -5.68
C GLU A 5 -47.60 20.45 -4.90
N ASN A 6 -47.51 19.95 -3.67
CA ASN A 6 -46.32 20.08 -2.84
C ASN A 6 -45.30 19.02 -3.32
N ARG A 7 -44.35 19.43 -4.17
CA ARG A 7 -43.21 18.57 -4.55
C ARG A 7 -42.20 18.56 -3.41
N TYR A 8 -42.16 17.45 -2.70
CA TYR A 8 -41.08 17.11 -1.79
C TYR A 8 -39.78 16.94 -2.58
N VAL A 9 -38.82 17.85 -2.39
CA VAL A 9 -37.43 17.69 -2.83
C VAL A 9 -36.69 17.06 -1.65
N PRO A 10 -36.15 15.84 -1.76
CA PRO A 10 -35.36 15.27 -0.68
C PRO A 10 -34.11 16.12 -0.51
N ASP A 11 -33.87 16.56 0.72
CA ASP A 11 -32.61 17.18 1.12
C ASP A 11 -31.46 16.30 0.66
N SER A 12 -30.52 16.93 -0.04
CA SER A 12 -29.26 16.34 -0.46
C SER A 12 -28.64 15.57 0.69
N ILE A 13 -28.47 14.26 0.51
CA ILE A 13 -27.69 13.39 1.40
C ILE A 13 -26.26 13.94 1.39
N THR A 14 -25.98 14.83 2.33
CA THR A 14 -24.63 15.23 2.68
C THR A 14 -23.99 13.99 3.29
N GLN A 15 -23.16 13.32 2.51
CA GLN A 15 -22.33 12.25 3.05
C GLN A 15 -21.52 12.84 4.21
N PRO A 16 -21.53 12.21 5.40
CA PRO A 16 -20.77 12.72 6.52
C PRO A 16 -19.29 12.77 6.13
N GLU A 17 -18.65 13.92 6.33
CA GLU A 17 -17.20 14.07 6.23
C GLU A 17 -16.55 12.95 7.06
N ARG A 18 -16.00 11.94 6.39
CA ARG A 18 -15.20 10.90 7.06
C ARG A 18 -13.94 11.57 7.57
N LYS A 19 -13.97 12.01 8.82
CA LYS A 19 -12.81 12.55 9.52
C LYS A 19 -11.71 11.49 9.54
N MET A 20 -10.63 11.79 8.86
CA MET A 20 -9.48 10.91 8.68
C MET A 20 -8.85 10.54 10.03
N VAL A 21 -8.58 9.25 10.26
CA VAL A 21 -7.88 8.77 11.45
C VAL A 21 -6.48 8.31 11.04
N ARG A 22 -5.54 9.24 10.88
CA ARG A 22 -4.12 8.90 10.72
C ARG A 22 -3.55 8.51 12.08
N LYS A 23 -2.96 7.33 12.15
CA LYS A 23 -2.29 6.86 13.36
C LYS A 23 -0.79 7.04 13.15
N LYS A 24 -0.18 7.90 13.98
CA LYS A 24 1.27 8.03 14.01
C LYS A 24 1.85 6.73 14.54
N LEU A 25 2.81 6.16 13.81
CA LEU A 25 3.65 5.07 14.29
C LEU A 25 5.03 5.63 14.61
N PHE A 26 5.84 4.88 15.35
CA PHE A 26 7.24 5.25 15.53
C PHE A 26 7.92 5.29 14.16
N ARG A 27 8.34 6.50 13.75
CA ARG A 27 8.96 6.77 12.43
C ARG A 27 8.16 6.23 11.24
N GLY A 28 6.84 6.30 11.35
CA GLY A 28 5.94 5.74 10.35
C GLY A 28 4.56 6.35 10.43
N VAL A 29 3.73 6.01 9.45
CA VAL A 29 2.33 6.43 9.39
C VAL A 29 1.49 5.24 8.99
N TRP A 30 0.37 5.07 9.67
CA TRP A 30 -0.69 4.16 9.26
C TRP A 30 -1.93 4.96 8.87
N THR A 31 -2.54 4.63 7.74
CA THR A 31 -3.83 5.18 7.36
C THR A 31 -4.65 4.22 6.50
N ASP A 32 -5.92 4.06 6.88
CA ASP A 32 -6.88 3.22 6.15
C ASP A 32 -7.50 3.97 4.96
N THR A 33 -7.30 5.30 4.89
CA THR A 33 -7.84 6.16 3.85
C THR A 33 -6.84 7.24 3.43
N LEU A 34 -6.73 7.49 2.13
CA LEU A 34 -6.07 8.64 1.52
C LEU A 34 -7.06 9.35 0.60
N ASN A 35 -7.13 10.69 0.69
CA ASN A 35 -7.98 11.51 -0.15
C ASN A 35 -7.17 12.49 -1.02
N ASP A 36 -7.82 12.99 -2.06
CA ASP A 36 -7.30 14.02 -2.95
C ASP A 36 -7.04 15.34 -2.19
N ASN A 37 -5.98 16.05 -2.60
CA ASN A 37 -5.39 17.25 -2.00
C ASN A 37 -4.85 17.09 -0.57
N GLU A 38 -4.66 15.87 -0.09
CA GLU A 38 -4.04 15.63 1.21
C GLU A 38 -2.51 15.71 1.16
N ALA A 39 -1.88 16.21 2.22
CA ALA A 39 -0.44 16.08 2.41
C ALA A 39 -0.10 14.81 3.20
N LEU A 40 0.47 13.80 2.55
CA LEU A 40 0.94 12.55 3.16
C LEU A 40 2.38 12.71 3.67
N PRO A 41 2.69 12.41 4.94
CA PRO A 41 4.06 12.34 5.40
C PRO A 41 4.76 11.10 4.81
N VAL A 42 5.87 11.30 4.10
CA VAL A 42 6.56 10.24 3.32
C VAL A 42 8.06 10.12 3.64
N GLY A 43 8.61 10.98 4.49
CA GLY A 43 10.01 10.96 4.91
C GLY A 43 10.36 12.14 5.81
N GLY A 44 11.63 12.27 6.20
CA GLY A 44 12.08 13.42 7.00
C GLY A 44 13.24 13.09 7.94
N SER A 45 13.63 14.07 8.75
CA SER A 45 14.76 13.92 9.68
C SER A 45 14.42 12.98 10.83
N LEU A 46 15.18 11.89 10.87
CA LEU A 46 15.10 10.82 11.85
C LEU A 46 15.73 11.16 13.21
N ILE A 47 16.24 12.38 13.35
CA ILE A 47 16.87 12.88 14.58
C ILE A 47 15.83 13.40 15.57
N ASN A 48 14.66 13.85 15.08
CA ASN A 48 13.63 14.51 15.90
C ASN A 48 12.25 13.81 15.88
N ASP A 49 12.17 12.55 15.40
CA ASP A 49 10.92 11.78 15.27
C ASP A 49 9.79 12.47 14.46
N GLU A 50 10.12 13.47 13.63
CA GLU A 50 9.17 14.19 12.79
C GLU A 50 9.33 13.86 11.30
N VAL A 51 8.25 13.38 10.69
CA VAL A 51 8.14 13.14 9.25
C VAL A 51 7.88 14.49 8.57
N THR A 52 8.97 15.22 8.27
CA THR A 52 8.94 16.59 7.73
C THR A 52 8.72 16.65 6.23
N THR A 53 9.12 15.63 5.48
CA THR A 53 8.90 15.53 4.04
C THR A 53 7.48 15.06 3.77
N ARG A 54 6.77 15.82 2.94
CA ARG A 54 5.37 15.56 2.60
C ARG A 54 5.19 15.41 1.10
N LEU A 55 4.16 14.67 0.73
CA LEU A 55 3.70 14.45 -0.64
C LEU A 55 2.26 14.97 -0.73
N GLU A 56 1.98 15.87 -1.68
CA GLU A 56 0.61 16.30 -1.96
C GLU A 56 -0.06 15.26 -2.88
N LEU A 57 -1.18 14.72 -2.42
CA LEU A 57 -1.93 13.67 -3.10
C LEU A 57 -2.92 14.30 -4.08
N ASP A 58 -2.55 14.50 -5.32
CA ASP A 58 -3.43 15.07 -6.36
C ASP A 58 -4.03 13.99 -7.26
N PHE A 59 -4.63 12.96 -6.64
CA PHE A 59 -5.17 11.77 -7.33
C PHE A 59 -6.08 12.09 -8.51
N LYS A 60 -6.90 13.15 -8.43
CA LYS A 60 -7.80 13.54 -9.54
C LYS A 60 -7.06 13.86 -10.84
N THR A 61 -5.81 14.30 -10.77
CA THR A 61 -4.99 14.54 -11.96
C THR A 61 -4.53 13.24 -12.63
N LEU A 62 -4.51 12.14 -11.85
CA LEU A 62 -4.14 10.78 -12.28
C LEU A 62 -5.37 9.90 -12.57
N ASP A 63 -6.59 10.41 -12.38
CA ASP A 63 -7.84 9.62 -12.44
C ASP A 63 -8.23 9.16 -13.87
N ILE A 64 -7.46 9.54 -14.89
CA ILE A 64 -7.75 9.21 -16.29
C ILE A 64 -7.73 7.69 -16.51
N GLY A 65 -8.88 7.13 -16.92
CA GLY A 65 -9.02 5.69 -17.20
C GLY A 65 -9.30 4.84 -15.96
N LEU A 66 -9.74 5.45 -14.84
CA LEU A 66 -10.12 4.74 -13.61
C LEU A 66 -11.62 4.43 -13.51
N GLU A 67 -12.42 4.71 -14.54
CA GLU A 67 -13.88 4.51 -14.53
C GLU A 67 -14.26 3.05 -14.26
N GLN A 68 -13.42 2.12 -14.73
CA GLN A 68 -13.59 0.68 -14.54
C GLN A 68 -12.96 0.14 -13.24
N LEU A 69 -12.38 1.00 -12.41
CA LEU A 69 -11.81 0.62 -11.13
C LEU A 69 -12.83 0.92 -10.02
N ASN A 70 -13.88 0.11 -9.99
CA ASN A 70 -14.91 0.13 -8.96
C ASN A 70 -15.21 -1.30 -8.49
N PRO A 71 -15.93 -1.49 -7.38
CA PRO A 71 -16.10 -2.82 -6.78
C PRO A 71 -16.85 -3.81 -7.68
N GLU A 72 -17.84 -3.33 -8.43
CA GLU A 72 -18.66 -4.17 -9.32
C GLU A 72 -17.85 -4.65 -10.53
N GLU A 73 -17.16 -3.73 -11.20
CA GLU A 73 -16.33 -4.02 -12.38
C GLU A 73 -15.15 -4.92 -12.05
N ILE A 74 -14.47 -4.69 -10.92
CA ILE A 74 -13.36 -5.54 -10.47
C ILE A 74 -13.84 -6.96 -10.18
N ARG A 75 -15.00 -7.10 -9.54
CA ARG A 75 -15.60 -8.41 -9.27
C ARG A 75 -16.03 -9.10 -10.56
N ALA A 76 -16.64 -8.39 -11.50
CA ALA A 76 -17.01 -8.94 -12.80
C ALA A 76 -15.78 -9.44 -13.57
N LYS A 77 -14.71 -8.64 -13.63
CA LYS A 77 -13.43 -9.04 -14.26
C LYS A 77 -12.80 -10.25 -13.58
N PHE A 78 -12.88 -10.33 -12.24
CA PHE A 78 -12.40 -11.50 -11.51
C PHE A 78 -13.18 -12.76 -11.89
N GLU A 79 -14.51 -12.73 -11.86
CA GLU A 79 -15.33 -13.91 -12.19
C GLU A 79 -15.07 -14.41 -13.61
N LEU A 80 -14.79 -13.52 -14.57
CA LEU A 80 -14.39 -13.89 -15.94
C LEU A 80 -13.03 -14.59 -16.04
N ARG A 81 -12.15 -14.45 -15.05
CA ARG A 81 -10.76 -14.99 -15.03
C ARG A 81 -10.53 -16.00 -13.92
N LYS A 82 -11.56 -16.28 -13.11
CA LYS A 82 -11.44 -17.00 -11.84
C LYS A 82 -10.90 -18.41 -12.02
N GLU A 83 -11.43 -19.16 -12.97
CA GLU A 83 -11.00 -20.55 -13.22
C GLU A 83 -9.53 -20.63 -13.65
N ASP A 84 -9.13 -19.78 -14.59
CA ASP A 84 -7.74 -19.69 -15.05
C ASP A 84 -6.79 -19.30 -13.92
N LEU A 85 -7.19 -18.32 -13.10
CA LEU A 85 -6.39 -17.86 -11.98
C LEU A 85 -6.26 -18.92 -10.88
N LEU A 86 -7.36 -19.60 -10.54
CA LEU A 86 -7.35 -20.69 -9.56
C LEU A 86 -6.40 -21.81 -10.01
N LYS A 87 -6.48 -22.20 -11.27
CA LYS A 87 -5.58 -23.20 -11.85
C LYS A 87 -4.13 -22.74 -11.77
N TRP A 88 -3.83 -21.50 -12.15
CA TRP A 88 -2.47 -20.96 -12.11
C TRP A 88 -1.92 -20.90 -10.68
N LEU A 89 -2.74 -20.52 -9.69
CA LEU A 89 -2.35 -20.48 -8.27
C LEU A 89 -2.09 -21.89 -7.72
N ASP A 90 -2.90 -22.88 -8.11
CA ASP A 90 -2.65 -24.29 -7.74
C ASP A 90 -1.35 -24.82 -8.36
N ASP A 91 -1.09 -24.52 -9.63
CA ASP A 91 0.16 -24.88 -10.30
C ASP A 91 1.38 -24.23 -9.59
N ALA A 92 1.22 -22.98 -9.13
CA ALA A 92 2.21 -22.27 -8.34
C ALA A 92 2.30 -22.74 -6.86
N LYS A 93 1.42 -23.65 -6.42
CA LYS A 93 1.32 -24.13 -5.04
C LYS A 93 1.15 -22.98 -4.03
N SER A 94 0.38 -21.97 -4.42
CA SER A 94 0.10 -20.77 -3.62
C SER A 94 -1.30 -20.85 -3.02
N ASP A 95 -1.41 -20.58 -1.73
CA ASP A 95 -2.66 -20.56 -0.94
C ASP A 95 -3.24 -19.14 -0.75
N VAL A 96 -2.66 -18.13 -1.42
CA VAL A 96 -3.17 -16.76 -1.42
C VAL A 96 -4.64 -16.69 -1.84
N ASP A 97 -5.41 -15.83 -1.17
CA ASP A 97 -6.78 -15.53 -1.60
C ASP A 97 -6.82 -15.07 -3.07
N PRO A 98 -7.49 -15.80 -3.98
CA PRO A 98 -7.44 -15.52 -5.42
C PRO A 98 -7.97 -14.13 -5.78
N PHE A 99 -9.02 -13.69 -5.10
CA PHE A 99 -9.60 -12.36 -5.35
C PHE A 99 -8.63 -11.26 -4.93
N THR A 100 -8.05 -11.36 -3.74
CA THR A 100 -7.03 -10.42 -3.24
C THR A 100 -5.84 -10.35 -4.17
N PHE A 101 -5.32 -11.50 -4.61
CA PHE A 101 -4.20 -11.55 -5.55
C PHE A 101 -4.55 -10.93 -6.91
N PHE A 102 -5.74 -11.23 -7.45
CA PHE A 102 -6.24 -10.61 -8.68
C PHE A 102 -6.28 -9.09 -8.58
N VAL A 103 -6.80 -8.55 -7.48
CA VAL A 103 -6.87 -7.11 -7.23
C VAL A 103 -5.46 -6.50 -7.18
N CYS A 104 -4.51 -7.17 -6.51
CA CYS A 104 -3.10 -6.73 -6.50
C CYS A 104 -2.53 -6.66 -7.92
N VAL A 105 -2.80 -7.65 -8.78
CA VAL A 105 -2.37 -7.64 -10.19
C VAL A 105 -2.94 -6.44 -10.94
N GLN A 106 -4.25 -6.20 -10.82
CA GLN A 106 -4.90 -5.06 -11.49
C GLN A 106 -4.30 -3.74 -11.00
N ILE A 107 -4.15 -3.57 -9.69
CA ILE A 107 -3.62 -2.33 -9.10
C ILE A 107 -2.16 -2.12 -9.47
N GLN A 108 -1.33 -3.16 -9.52
CA GLN A 108 0.06 -3.04 -9.99
C GLN A 108 0.11 -2.47 -11.42
N GLN A 109 -0.77 -2.92 -12.31
CA GLN A 109 -0.86 -2.42 -13.68
C GLN A 109 -1.27 -0.93 -13.72
N TYR A 110 -2.28 -0.54 -12.92
CA TYR A 110 -2.69 0.86 -12.81
C TYR A 110 -1.58 1.74 -12.25
N VAL A 111 -0.89 1.32 -11.19
CA VAL A 111 0.22 2.08 -10.61
C VAL A 111 1.35 2.27 -11.62
N ASN A 112 1.75 1.19 -12.30
CA ASN A 112 2.80 1.26 -13.32
C ASN A 112 2.42 2.22 -14.47
N ARG A 113 1.17 2.15 -14.95
CA ARG A 113 0.68 3.02 -16.02
C ARG A 113 0.58 4.48 -15.59
N LEU A 114 -0.03 4.76 -14.45
CA LEU A 114 -0.35 6.13 -14.02
C LEU A 114 0.87 6.89 -13.50
N LEU A 115 1.83 6.20 -12.89
CA LEU A 115 3.10 6.79 -12.46
C LEU A 115 4.21 6.61 -13.50
N GLU A 116 3.88 6.11 -14.70
CA GLU A 116 4.81 5.97 -15.83
C GLU A 116 6.08 5.21 -15.42
N ILE A 117 5.90 4.10 -14.69
CA ILE A 117 7.00 3.28 -14.19
C ILE A 117 7.53 2.42 -15.32
N ASP A 118 8.79 2.67 -15.69
CA ASP A 118 9.51 1.88 -16.67
C ASP A 118 10.64 1.09 -15.98
N ALA A 119 10.62 -0.23 -16.12
CA ALA A 119 11.66 -1.10 -15.58
C ALA A 119 13.00 -0.95 -16.33
N ALA A 120 12.97 -0.56 -17.62
CA ALA A 120 14.18 -0.28 -18.40
C ALA A 120 14.83 1.06 -18.01
N HIS A 121 14.06 1.99 -17.44
CA HIS A 121 14.52 3.30 -17.00
C HIS A 121 14.17 3.50 -15.53
N PRO A 122 14.88 2.83 -14.60
CA PRO A 122 14.59 2.94 -13.18
C PRO A 122 14.73 4.39 -12.70
N THR A 123 13.89 4.76 -11.74
CA THR A 123 13.91 6.07 -11.08
C THR A 123 15.32 6.48 -10.68
N ASN A 124 15.73 7.69 -11.07
CA ASN A 124 17.00 8.26 -10.68
C ASN A 124 16.87 8.90 -9.28
N PRO A 125 17.54 8.36 -8.24
CA PRO A 125 17.39 8.87 -6.88
C PRO A 125 17.76 10.35 -6.75
N ALA A 126 18.76 10.83 -7.51
CA ALA A 126 19.22 12.20 -7.47
C ALA A 126 18.21 13.19 -8.08
N GLU A 127 17.56 12.81 -9.18
CA GLU A 127 16.50 13.61 -9.81
C GLU A 127 15.28 13.70 -8.91
N ARG A 128 14.85 12.57 -8.35
CA ARG A 128 13.76 12.53 -7.36
C ARG A 128 14.09 13.40 -6.14
N GLU A 129 15.30 13.30 -5.60
CA GLU A 129 15.72 14.12 -4.46
C GLU A 129 15.72 15.62 -4.81
N ALA A 130 16.15 15.98 -6.03
CA ALA A 130 16.12 17.37 -6.48
C ALA A 130 14.69 17.96 -6.47
N ILE A 131 13.67 17.17 -6.86
CA ILE A 131 12.26 17.60 -6.79
C ILE A 131 11.87 17.94 -5.34
N TYR A 132 12.18 17.05 -4.39
CA TYR A 132 11.89 17.24 -2.96
C TYR A 132 12.72 18.35 -2.31
N ARG A 133 13.91 18.68 -2.83
CA ARG A 133 14.70 19.82 -2.35
C ARG A 133 14.15 21.16 -2.85
N GLN A 134 13.59 21.18 -4.06
CA GLN A 134 13.03 22.40 -4.67
C GLN A 134 11.61 22.71 -4.15
N LYS A 135 10.84 21.67 -3.80
CA LYS A 135 9.47 21.80 -3.30
C LYS A 135 9.35 21.15 -1.94
N THR A 136 8.90 21.90 -0.94
CA THR A 136 8.65 21.37 0.41
C THR A 136 7.61 20.23 0.41
N THR A 137 6.67 20.26 -0.54
CA THR A 137 5.62 19.28 -0.73
C THR A 137 5.34 19.11 -2.24
N PRO A 138 6.09 18.27 -2.98
CA PRO A 138 5.76 18.00 -4.38
C PRO A 138 4.43 17.27 -4.51
N LYS A 139 3.79 17.41 -5.67
CA LYS A 139 2.56 16.65 -6.00
C LYS A 139 2.91 15.25 -6.49
N LEU A 140 2.02 14.29 -6.23
CA LEU A 140 2.19 12.91 -6.71
C LEU A 140 2.31 12.84 -8.23
N SER A 141 1.52 13.61 -8.97
CA SER A 141 1.60 13.67 -10.43
C SER A 141 2.92 14.22 -10.97
N GLU A 142 3.66 15.00 -10.18
CA GLU A 142 4.97 15.54 -10.56
C GLU A 142 6.10 14.50 -10.43
N LEU A 143 5.82 13.35 -9.83
CA LEU A 143 6.78 12.27 -9.58
C LEU A 143 6.61 11.09 -10.55
N LYS A 144 5.90 11.28 -11.68
CA LYS A 144 5.83 10.30 -12.77
C LYS A 144 7.23 9.98 -13.31
N GLY A 145 7.50 8.70 -13.59
CA GLY A 145 8.83 8.17 -13.92
C GLY A 145 9.83 8.15 -12.75
N GLN A 146 9.59 8.97 -11.72
CA GLN A 146 10.49 9.17 -10.59
C GLN A 146 9.89 8.69 -9.25
N SER A 147 8.82 7.90 -9.30
CA SER A 147 8.09 7.44 -8.12
C SER A 147 8.83 6.30 -7.41
N ALA A 148 8.85 6.35 -6.07
CA ALA A 148 9.45 5.33 -5.22
C ALA A 148 8.39 4.67 -4.32
N CYS A 149 8.79 4.08 -3.18
CA CYS A 149 7.89 3.27 -2.37
C CYS A 149 6.70 4.06 -1.81
N ALA A 150 6.91 5.28 -1.33
CA ALA A 150 5.85 6.10 -0.74
C ALA A 150 4.81 6.53 -1.78
N GLU A 151 5.25 7.02 -2.94
CA GLU A 151 4.35 7.45 -4.02
C GLU A 151 3.52 6.28 -4.57
N ARG A 152 4.19 5.14 -4.82
CA ARG A 152 3.53 3.94 -5.35
C ARG A 152 2.53 3.36 -4.36
N ALA A 153 2.88 3.28 -3.07
CA ALA A 153 1.98 2.81 -2.04
C ALA A 153 0.80 3.77 -1.81
N ALA A 154 1.03 5.10 -1.86
CA ALA A 154 -0.03 6.08 -1.74
C ALA A 154 -1.06 5.96 -2.87
N LEU A 155 -0.61 5.85 -4.13
CA LEU A 155 -1.50 5.62 -5.26
C LEU A 155 -2.20 4.27 -5.13
N ALA A 156 -1.48 3.20 -4.79
CA ALA A 156 -2.08 1.88 -4.62
C ALA A 156 -3.20 1.89 -3.57
N GLN A 157 -3.00 2.53 -2.41
CA GLN A 157 -4.01 2.65 -1.37
C GLN A 157 -5.29 3.32 -1.90
N TYR A 158 -5.14 4.42 -2.64
CA TYR A 158 -6.27 5.10 -3.27
C TYR A 158 -7.00 4.20 -4.29
N LEU A 159 -6.27 3.43 -5.07
CA LEU A 159 -6.83 2.48 -6.04
C LEU A 159 -7.57 1.31 -5.36
N PHE A 160 -7.06 0.79 -4.24
CA PHE A 160 -7.75 -0.22 -3.43
C PHE A 160 -9.06 0.32 -2.84
N GLN A 161 -9.05 1.56 -2.34
CA GLN A 161 -10.26 2.23 -1.86
C GLN A 161 -11.32 2.34 -2.97
N LYS A 162 -10.91 2.72 -4.18
CA LYS A 162 -11.80 2.77 -5.35
C LYS A 162 -12.34 1.38 -5.72
N ALA A 163 -11.52 0.34 -5.64
CA ALA A 163 -11.93 -1.05 -5.84
C ALA A 163 -12.83 -1.60 -4.72
N GLY A 164 -13.04 -0.86 -3.62
CA GLY A 164 -13.83 -1.30 -2.47
C GLY A 164 -13.18 -2.43 -1.67
N VAL A 165 -11.86 -2.57 -1.77
CA VAL A 165 -11.09 -3.59 -1.04
C VAL A 165 -10.37 -2.92 0.11
N LYS A 166 -10.58 -3.45 1.32
CA LYS A 166 -9.96 -2.92 2.52
C LYS A 166 -8.46 -3.08 2.46
N SER A 167 -7.77 -1.99 2.73
CA SER A 167 -6.33 -1.88 2.73
C SER A 167 -5.93 -0.73 3.63
N ALA A 168 -4.69 -0.76 4.12
CA ALA A 168 -4.10 0.35 4.82
C ALA A 168 -2.71 0.66 4.26
N TYR A 169 -2.41 1.93 4.09
CA TYR A 169 -1.07 2.42 3.85
C TYR A 169 -0.26 2.35 5.13
N MET A 170 0.95 1.81 5.04
CA MET A 170 1.94 1.85 6.10
C MET A 170 3.27 2.36 5.57
N SER A 171 3.82 3.38 6.23
CA SER A 171 5.23 3.75 6.13
C SER A 171 5.97 3.19 7.35
N GLY A 172 7.08 2.51 7.12
CA GLY A 172 7.86 1.82 8.14
C GLY A 172 9.22 1.38 7.59
N ILE A 173 9.64 0.18 7.95
CA ILE A 173 10.92 -0.40 7.52
C ILE A 173 10.77 -1.81 6.97
N THR A 174 11.76 -2.25 6.19
CA THR A 174 11.89 -3.63 5.70
C THR A 174 13.33 -4.12 5.78
N THR A 175 13.53 -5.41 6.01
CA THR A 175 14.85 -6.08 6.00
C THR A 175 14.73 -7.52 5.50
N ARG A 176 15.79 -8.09 4.90
CA ARG A 176 15.81 -9.50 4.50
C ARG A 176 16.12 -10.41 5.69
N ASP A 177 16.96 -9.94 6.61
CA ASP A 177 17.37 -10.68 7.79
C ASP A 177 17.31 -9.79 9.04
N ALA A 178 16.27 -9.98 9.86
CA ALA A 178 16.12 -9.24 11.11
C ALA A 178 17.16 -9.64 12.18
N SER A 179 17.77 -10.82 12.05
CA SER A 179 18.74 -11.38 13.00
C SER A 179 20.17 -10.86 12.77
N ARG A 180 20.48 -10.43 11.55
CA ARG A 180 21.78 -9.83 11.22
C ARG A 180 21.89 -8.45 11.85
N LYS A 181 22.72 -8.37 12.88
CA LYS A 181 23.09 -7.09 13.53
C LYS A 181 23.57 -6.07 12.49
N MET A 182 24.35 -6.49 11.49
CA MET A 182 24.91 -5.58 10.48
C MET A 182 23.97 -5.21 9.32
N GLU A 183 22.78 -5.81 9.20
CA GLU A 183 21.81 -5.38 8.19
C GLU A 183 21.02 -4.18 8.72
N SER A 184 21.18 -3.04 8.05
CA SER A 184 20.38 -1.85 8.32
C SER A 184 19.02 -1.98 7.63
N PRO A 185 17.91 -1.88 8.36
CA PRO A 185 16.59 -1.84 7.75
C PRO A 185 16.48 -0.66 6.78
N ILE A 186 15.71 -0.85 5.73
CA ILE A 186 15.46 0.17 4.71
C ILE A 186 14.11 0.80 5.00
N ASP A 187 14.04 2.13 5.06
CA ASP A 187 12.77 2.85 5.13
C ASP A 187 11.93 2.50 3.90
N HIS A 188 10.69 2.05 4.12
CA HIS A 188 9.85 1.49 3.06
C HIS A 188 8.38 1.76 3.32
N SER A 189 7.61 1.91 2.23
CA SER A 189 6.15 2.06 2.30
C SER A 189 5.47 0.95 1.51
N PHE A 190 4.40 0.40 2.07
CA PHE A 190 3.71 -0.79 1.59
C PHE A 190 2.24 -0.76 2.05
N LEU A 191 1.42 -1.65 1.50
CA LEU A 191 0.04 -1.81 1.96
C LEU A 191 -0.12 -3.04 2.83
N ILE A 192 -1.00 -2.93 3.82
CA ILE A 192 -1.53 -4.05 4.59
C ILE A 192 -2.93 -4.37 4.08
N LEU A 193 -3.18 -5.63 3.75
CA LEU A 193 -4.47 -6.14 3.32
C LEU A 193 -4.97 -7.18 4.33
N GLU A 194 -6.29 -7.28 4.48
CA GLU A 194 -6.91 -8.39 5.20
C GLU A 194 -6.57 -9.71 4.49
N ASN A 195 -6.41 -10.79 5.26
CA ASN A 195 -6.25 -12.13 4.72
C ASN A 195 -7.54 -12.93 4.97
N PRO A 196 -8.39 -13.13 3.95
CA PRO A 196 -9.66 -13.83 4.13
C PRO A 196 -9.48 -15.33 4.41
N THR A 197 -8.40 -15.94 3.92
CA THR A 197 -8.12 -17.38 4.10
C THR A 197 -7.54 -17.66 5.49
N HIS A 198 -6.68 -16.76 5.99
CA HIS A 198 -6.09 -16.83 7.33
C HIS A 198 -6.34 -15.54 8.12
N PRO A 199 -7.47 -15.39 8.83
CA PRO A 199 -7.86 -14.12 9.48
C PRO A 199 -6.96 -13.71 10.65
N ASP A 200 -6.16 -14.63 11.18
CA ASP A 200 -5.09 -14.37 12.17
C ASP A 200 -3.79 -13.85 11.53
N ARG A 201 -3.80 -13.65 10.21
CA ARG A 201 -2.69 -13.12 9.41
C ARG A 201 -3.17 -11.93 8.58
N SER A 202 -2.23 -11.28 7.92
CA SER A 202 -2.48 -10.22 6.95
C SER A 202 -1.64 -10.47 5.71
N TYR A 203 -1.91 -9.73 4.64
CA TYR A 203 -0.96 -9.62 3.54
C TYR A 203 -0.23 -8.29 3.58
N VAL A 204 1.07 -8.32 3.32
CA VAL A 204 1.84 -7.17 2.88
C VAL A 204 1.83 -7.17 1.35
N TYR A 205 1.30 -6.11 0.76
CA TYR A 205 1.43 -5.85 -0.67
C TYR A 205 2.50 -4.78 -0.91
N ASP A 206 3.60 -5.21 -1.52
CA ASP A 206 4.78 -4.39 -1.78
C ASP A 206 4.82 -3.97 -3.25
N VAL A 207 3.97 -3.00 -3.57
CA VAL A 207 3.81 -2.43 -4.92
C VAL A 207 5.08 -1.82 -5.50
N ALA A 208 6.02 -1.45 -4.64
CA ALA A 208 7.26 -0.79 -5.04
C ALA A 208 8.34 -1.77 -5.49
N ARG A 209 8.23 -3.04 -5.10
CA ARG A 209 9.17 -4.12 -5.44
C ARG A 209 8.44 -5.28 -6.13
N PRO A 210 7.77 -5.05 -7.29
CA PRO A 210 7.13 -6.12 -8.03
C PRO A 210 8.15 -7.17 -8.47
N ARG A 211 7.67 -8.33 -8.89
CA ARG A 211 8.52 -9.45 -9.31
C ARG A 211 9.07 -9.20 -10.71
N GLU A 212 10.37 -8.97 -10.79
CA GLU A 212 11.09 -8.74 -12.06
C GLU A 212 11.05 -9.95 -12.99
N THR A 213 11.12 -11.17 -12.44
CA THR A 213 11.23 -12.41 -13.21
C THR A 213 9.92 -12.87 -13.86
N GLN A 214 8.79 -12.22 -13.58
CA GLN A 214 7.46 -12.63 -14.03
C GLN A 214 6.64 -11.42 -14.49
N SER A 215 7.17 -10.63 -15.44
CA SER A 215 6.44 -9.55 -16.12
C SER A 215 5.81 -8.49 -15.19
N GLY A 216 6.42 -8.24 -14.01
CA GLY A 216 5.91 -7.26 -13.06
C GLY A 216 4.70 -7.73 -12.26
N LEU A 217 4.57 -9.03 -12.00
CA LEU A 217 3.58 -9.56 -11.04
C LEU A 217 3.72 -8.88 -9.66
N PRO A 218 2.61 -8.71 -8.92
CA PRO A 218 2.62 -8.09 -7.61
C PRO A 218 3.45 -8.93 -6.63
N ARG A 219 4.17 -8.26 -5.73
CA ARG A 219 4.77 -8.90 -4.57
C ARG A 219 3.79 -8.88 -3.40
N VAL A 220 3.23 -10.03 -3.07
CA VAL A 220 2.32 -10.24 -1.94
C VAL A 220 2.97 -11.21 -0.95
N LEU A 221 3.00 -10.85 0.32
CA LEU A 221 3.55 -11.70 1.38
C LEU A 221 2.52 -11.89 2.49
N GLU A 222 2.30 -13.12 2.91
CA GLU A 222 1.52 -13.43 4.11
C GLU A 222 2.37 -13.16 5.36
N THR A 223 1.80 -12.48 6.34
CA THR A 223 2.47 -12.13 7.60
C THR A 223 2.30 -13.24 8.64
N ALA A 224 3.26 -13.36 9.57
CA ALA A 224 3.19 -14.32 10.67
C ALA A 224 1.98 -14.12 11.60
N THR A 225 1.44 -12.89 11.66
CA THR A 225 0.30 -12.48 12.48
C THR A 225 -0.40 -11.30 11.82
N THR A 226 -1.65 -11.02 12.19
CA THR A 226 -2.38 -9.83 11.74
C THR A 226 -1.58 -8.55 12.01
N PHE A 227 -1.38 -7.72 10.99
CA PHE A 227 -0.85 -6.36 11.14
C PHE A 227 -1.96 -5.43 11.60
N SER A 228 -1.76 -4.71 12.71
CA SER A 228 -2.71 -3.68 13.13
C SER A 228 -2.01 -2.52 13.83
N PRO A 229 -2.58 -1.30 13.80
CA PRO A 229 -2.02 -0.15 14.52
C PRO A 229 -1.84 -0.41 16.02
N LYS A 230 -2.77 -1.17 16.62
CA LYS A 230 -2.73 -1.52 18.05
C LYS A 230 -1.50 -2.36 18.40
N GLN A 231 -1.05 -3.21 17.48
CA GLN A 231 0.14 -4.03 17.68
C GLN A 231 1.43 -3.21 17.78
N PHE A 232 1.45 -2.05 17.11
CA PHE A 232 2.58 -1.13 17.09
C PHE A 232 2.50 -0.04 18.16
N GLU A 233 1.40 0.02 18.92
CA GLU A 233 1.20 1.03 19.96
C GLU A 233 2.23 0.89 21.09
N GLY A 234 2.93 1.98 21.39
CA GLY A 234 3.99 2.00 22.40
C GLY A 234 5.28 1.25 22.01
N LYS A 235 5.35 0.70 20.79
CA LYS A 235 6.55 0.02 20.26
C LYS A 235 7.41 0.99 19.47
N THR A 236 8.73 0.83 19.58
CA THR A 236 9.72 1.61 18.80
C THR A 236 10.54 0.75 17.85
N ASP A 237 10.45 -0.57 17.97
CA ASP A 237 11.18 -1.53 17.13
C ASP A 237 10.44 -2.86 17.15
N LEU A 238 9.66 -3.11 16.10
CA LEU A 238 8.87 -4.34 15.93
C LEU A 238 8.89 -4.73 14.45
N LEU A 239 9.42 -5.92 14.18
CA LEU A 239 9.43 -6.56 12.88
C LEU A 239 8.60 -7.83 12.89
N ILE A 240 7.81 -8.02 11.85
CA ILE A 240 6.97 -9.19 11.64
C ILE A 240 7.49 -9.89 10.39
N GLU A 241 7.75 -11.20 10.51
CA GLU A 241 8.17 -12.02 9.37
C GLU A 241 7.00 -12.18 8.41
N SER A 242 7.28 -12.05 7.12
CA SER A 242 6.32 -12.26 6.04
C SER A 242 6.90 -13.21 5.01
N LYS A 243 6.11 -14.20 4.60
CA LYS A 243 6.45 -15.20 3.60
C LYS A 243 5.74 -14.87 2.29
N GLU A 244 6.51 -14.75 1.23
CA GLU A 244 5.99 -14.38 -0.08
C GLU A 244 5.20 -15.53 -0.70
N VAL A 245 3.97 -15.24 -1.15
CA VAL A 245 2.95 -16.27 -1.41
C VAL A 245 3.24 -17.15 -2.63
N LEU A 246 4.05 -16.68 -3.59
CA LEU A 246 4.32 -17.43 -4.83
C LEU A 246 5.62 -18.25 -4.79
N HIS A 247 6.69 -17.77 -4.14
CA HIS A 247 7.99 -18.47 -4.13
C HIS A 247 8.55 -18.73 -2.72
N GLY A 248 7.81 -18.38 -1.67
CA GLY A 248 8.19 -18.64 -0.28
C GLY A 248 9.35 -17.79 0.25
N GLY A 249 9.84 -16.80 -0.50
CA GLY A 249 10.88 -15.88 -0.05
C GLY A 249 10.45 -15.12 1.21
N LYS A 250 11.37 -14.91 2.15
CA LYS A 250 11.08 -14.27 3.43
C LYS A 250 11.58 -12.82 3.46
N LEU A 251 10.76 -11.95 4.03
CA LEU A 251 11.11 -10.57 4.35
C LEU A 251 10.51 -10.19 5.69
N TRP A 252 11.06 -9.15 6.31
CA TRP A 252 10.53 -8.59 7.54
C TRP A 252 10.01 -7.19 7.27
N TYR A 253 8.87 -6.85 7.86
CA TYR A 253 8.22 -5.54 7.76
C TYR A 253 7.79 -5.06 9.14
N GLY A 254 7.76 -3.73 9.34
CA GLY A 254 7.26 -3.15 10.59
C GLY A 254 7.79 -1.74 10.83
N ILE A 255 8.12 -1.44 12.08
CA ILE A 255 8.67 -0.14 12.51
C ILE A 255 10.02 -0.37 13.21
N GLY A 256 10.91 0.61 13.15
CA GLY A 256 12.19 0.49 13.84
C GLY A 256 13.17 1.59 13.51
N LYS A 257 14.32 1.54 14.20
CA LYS A 257 15.46 2.41 13.92
C LYS A 257 16.30 1.82 12.77
N PRO A 258 16.98 2.67 11.98
CA PRO A 258 17.84 2.29 10.86
C PRO A 258 19.23 1.87 11.36
N THR A 259 19.40 1.74 12.68
CA THR A 259 20.64 1.37 13.35
C THR A 259 20.44 0.12 14.22
N MET A 260 21.55 -0.53 14.57
CA MET A 260 21.54 -1.77 15.35
C MET A 260 20.90 -1.56 16.73
N GLY A 261 19.93 -2.39 17.07
CA GLY A 261 19.28 -2.44 18.38
C GLY A 261 18.70 -3.83 18.65
N THR A 262 18.25 -4.07 19.90
CA THR A 262 17.43 -5.24 20.23
C THR A 262 16.06 -5.08 19.60
N ARG A 263 15.78 -5.87 18.57
CA ARG A 263 14.52 -5.85 17.82
C ARG A 263 13.53 -6.85 18.41
N GLU A 264 12.29 -6.43 18.60
CA GLU A 264 11.20 -7.38 18.82
C GLU A 264 10.85 -8.01 17.47
N MET A 265 10.82 -9.34 17.43
CA MET A 265 10.59 -10.11 16.22
C MET A 265 9.44 -11.08 16.42
N ILE A 266 8.51 -11.11 15.47
CA ILE A 266 7.45 -12.12 15.41
C ILE A 266 7.75 -13.03 14.21
N PRO A 267 8.35 -14.22 14.44
CA PRO A 267 8.69 -15.14 13.37
C PRO A 267 7.45 -15.87 12.85
N TYR A 268 7.53 -16.32 11.61
CA TYR A 268 6.49 -17.14 11.00
C TYR A 268 6.52 -18.55 11.60
N GLN A 269 5.36 -19.03 12.03
CA GLN A 269 5.19 -20.41 12.49
C GLN A 269 4.40 -21.17 11.43
N GLU A 270 5.02 -22.20 10.84
CA GLU A 270 4.31 -23.15 9.98
C GLU A 270 3.33 -23.92 10.88
N LYS A 271 2.03 -23.80 10.59
CA LYS A 271 0.96 -24.52 11.27
C LYS A 271 0.68 -25.81 10.52
#